data_AF-A0A239HJH0-F1
#
_entry.id   AF-A0A239HJH0-F1
#
_cell.length_a   1.000
_cell.length_b   1.000
_cell.length_c   1.000
_cell.angle_alpha   90.00
_cell.angle_beta   90.00
_cell.angle_gamma   90.00
#
_symmetry.space_group_name_H-M   'P 1'
#
loop_
_entity.id
_entity.type
_entity.pdbx_description
1 polymer ?
#
loop_
_entity_poly.entity_id
_entity_poly.type
_entity_poly.pdbx_seq_one_letter_code
_entity_poly.pdbx_strand_id
1 'polypeptide(L)'
;MFTRIDLWVGKTLFVPPIIKFCQITRQSQHAVSRLFWFAAMLSGLYWATSAVDYLIFGLGSFAMMFTASLRADHPTRSALWFRMFALVSLVLRIAMIFGGEAYDGIEFWFFVLIAEYASTIRTIPPRETEQASRQAAGYEPR
;
A
#
# COMPACT_ATOMS: atom_id res chain seq x y z
N MET A 1 -1.75 -17.39 14.42
CA MET A 1 -1.34 -16.15 15.12
C MET A 1 -1.10 -15.01 14.13
N PHE A 2 -0.19 -15.16 13.16
CA PHE A 2 0.13 -14.15 12.14
C PHE A 2 -1.07 -13.57 11.40
N THR A 3 -2.04 -14.39 10.96
CA THR A 3 -3.26 -13.91 10.29
C THR A 3 -4.09 -12.96 11.16
N ARG A 4 -4.14 -13.16 12.48
CA ARG A 4 -4.88 -12.25 13.38
C ARG A 4 -4.20 -10.89 13.50
N ILE A 5 -2.85 -10.90 13.55
CA ILE A 5 -2.04 -9.68 13.57
C ILE A 5 -2.24 -8.92 12.26
N ASP A 6 -2.08 -9.60 11.12
CA ASP A 6 -2.29 -9.01 9.78
C ASP A 6 -3.69 -8.41 9.62
N LEU A 7 -4.73 -9.12 10.05
CA LEU A 7 -6.11 -8.60 10.00
C LEU A 7 -6.30 -7.38 10.89
N TRP A 8 -5.71 -7.38 12.08
CA TRP A 8 -5.81 -6.26 13.01
C TRP A 8 -5.05 -5.03 12.46
N VAL A 9 -3.82 -5.21 11.99
CA VAL A 9 -3.00 -4.14 11.40
C VAL A 9 -3.68 -3.58 10.15
N GLY A 10 -4.16 -4.45 9.26
CA GLY A 10 -4.92 -4.04 8.08
C GLY A 10 -6.15 -3.24 8.46
N LYS A 11 -7.02 -3.76 9.33
CA LYS A 11 -8.30 -3.13 9.70
C LYS A 11 -8.12 -1.81 10.45
N THR A 12 -7.11 -1.70 11.30
CA THR A 12 -6.93 -0.53 12.17
C THR A 12 -6.06 0.55 11.53
N LEU A 13 -4.95 0.17 10.89
CA LEU A 13 -3.90 1.12 10.52
C LEU A 13 -3.90 1.47 9.03
N PHE A 14 -4.01 0.48 8.14
CA PHE A 14 -3.76 0.70 6.70
C PHE A 14 -5.03 0.78 5.85
N VAL A 15 -6.00 -0.12 6.05
CA VAL A 15 -7.18 -0.21 5.16
C VAL A 15 -8.06 1.05 5.21
N PRO A 16 -8.43 1.61 6.38
CA PRO A 16 -9.25 2.82 6.42
C PRO A 16 -8.65 4.03 5.69
N PRO A 17 -7.37 4.43 5.91
CA PRO A 17 -6.79 5.54 5.17
C PRO A 17 -6.62 5.22 3.68
N ILE A 18 -6.31 3.98 3.30
CA ILE A 18 -6.24 3.58 1.88
C ILE A 18 -7.60 3.76 1.20
N ILE A 19 -8.68 3.30 1.82
CA ILE A 19 -10.04 3.48 1.29
C ILE A 19 -10.34 4.97 1.12
N LYS A 20 -10.04 5.79 2.13
CA LYS A 20 -10.26 7.25 2.06
C LYS A 20 -9.43 7.87 0.94
N PHE A 21 -8.18 7.45 0.77
CA PHE A 21 -7.32 7.90 -0.31
C PHE A 21 -7.92 7.54 -1.68
N CYS A 22 -8.31 6.28 -1.88
CA CYS A 22 -8.99 5.82 -3.10
C CYS A 22 -10.25 6.63 -3.38
N GLN A 23 -11.06 6.90 -2.36
CA GLN A 23 -12.26 7.71 -2.49
C GLN A 23 -11.93 9.14 -2.90
N ILE A 24 -10.92 9.79 -2.29
CA ILE A 24 -10.48 11.15 -2.59
C ILE A 24 -9.99 11.26 -4.03
N THR A 25 -9.08 10.37 -4.43
CA THR A 25 -8.45 10.39 -5.75
C THR A 25 -9.32 9.80 -6.85
N ARG A 26 -10.43 9.13 -6.48
CA ARG A 26 -11.29 8.34 -7.37
C ARG A 26 -10.53 7.23 -8.11
N GLN A 27 -9.43 6.76 -7.54
CA GLN A 27 -8.65 5.65 -8.09
C GLN A 27 -9.11 4.31 -7.53
N SER A 28 -8.91 3.24 -8.30
CA SER A 28 -9.10 1.88 -7.81
C SER A 28 -8.01 1.50 -6.81
N GLN A 29 -8.31 0.52 -5.97
CA GLN A 29 -7.36 -0.06 -5.03
C GLN A 29 -6.14 -0.69 -5.73
N HIS A 30 -6.31 -1.18 -6.96
CA HIS A 30 -5.22 -1.73 -7.77
C HIS A 30 -4.30 -0.62 -8.29
N ALA A 31 -4.87 0.51 -8.71
CA ALA A 31 -4.11 1.67 -9.12
C ALA A 31 -3.32 2.24 -7.94
N VAL A 32 -3.95 2.35 -6.76
CA VAL A 32 -3.29 2.78 -5.52
C VAL A 32 -2.17 1.80 -5.15
N SER A 33 -2.41 0.48 -5.21
CA SER A 33 -1.37 -0.50 -4.94
C SER A 33 -0.14 -0.32 -5.85
N ARG A 34 -0.34 -0.19 -7.17
CA ARG A 34 0.75 0.01 -8.13
C ARG A 34 1.49 1.32 -7.91
N LEU A 35 0.76 2.39 -7.61
CA LEU A 35 1.35 3.69 -7.31
C LEU A 35 2.27 3.62 -6.09
N PHE A 36 1.82 2.97 -5.01
CA PHE A 36 2.64 2.83 -3.80
C PHE A 36 3.78 1.83 -3.97
N TRP A 37 3.63 0.79 -4.78
CA TRP A 37 4.74 -0.06 -5.18
C TRP A 37 5.77 0.70 -6.02
N PHE A 38 5.34 1.58 -6.92
CA PHE A 38 6.23 2.47 -7.65
C PHE A 38 6.96 3.44 -6.72
N ALA A 39 6.25 4.07 -5.77
CA ALA A 39 6.85 4.93 -4.75
C ALA A 39 7.85 4.18 -3.86
N ALA A 40 7.54 2.93 -3.48
CA ALA A 40 8.46 2.07 -2.75
C ALA A 40 9.74 1.82 -3.57
N MET A 41 9.63 1.47 -4.85
CA MET A 41 10.80 1.25 -5.70
C MET A 41 11.66 2.52 -5.86
N LEU A 42 11.03 3.70 -5.99
CA LEU A 42 11.75 4.97 -6.02
C LEU A 42 12.45 5.29 -4.69
N SER A 43 11.80 5.02 -3.56
CA SER A 43 12.42 5.17 -2.24
C SER A 43 13.60 4.23 -2.07
N GLY A 44 13.46 2.96 -2.47
CA GLY A 44 14.56 2.00 -2.47
C GLY A 44 15.71 2.44 -3.37
N LEU A 45 15.41 3.05 -4.52
CA LEU A 45 16.40 3.60 -5.42
C LEU A 45 17.13 4.82 -4.84
N TYR A 46 16.43 5.68 -4.10
CA TYR A 46 17.02 6.84 -3.43
C TYR A 46 18.05 6.42 -2.37
N TRP A 47 17.75 5.37 -1.61
CA TRP A 47 18.64 4.82 -0.58
C TRP A 47 19.61 3.74 -1.08
N ALA A 48 19.61 3.45 -2.38
CA ALA A 48 20.51 2.45 -2.95
C ALA A 48 21.97 2.91 -2.79
N THR A 49 22.82 2.02 -2.27
CA THR A 49 24.26 2.30 -2.06
C THR A 49 25.15 1.38 -2.88
N SER A 50 24.64 0.21 -3.29
CA SER A 50 25.36 -0.74 -4.12
C SER A 50 24.86 -0.75 -5.57
N ALA A 51 25.73 -1.14 -6.51
CA ALA A 51 25.37 -1.30 -7.92
C ALA A 51 24.22 -2.30 -8.13
N VAL A 52 24.15 -3.33 -7.28
CA VAL A 52 23.06 -4.32 -7.31
C VAL A 52 21.74 -3.69 -6.89
N ASP A 53 21.74 -2.85 -5.84
CA ASP A 53 20.53 -2.15 -5.39
C ASP A 53 20.03 -1.16 -6.44
N TYR A 54 20.94 -0.39 -7.06
CA TYR A 54 20.59 0.52 -8.16
C TYR A 54 19.96 -0.24 -9.33
N LEU A 55 20.47 -1.43 -9.66
CA LEU A 55 19.91 -2.26 -10.72
C LEU A 55 18.51 -2.76 -10.35
N ILE A 56 18.34 -3.32 -9.15
CA ILE A 56 17.06 -3.89 -8.68
C ILE A 56 16.00 -2.80 -8.57
N PHE A 57 16.27 -1.73 -7.82
CA PHE A 57 15.30 -0.66 -7.60
C PHE A 57 15.11 0.22 -8.83
N GLY A 58 16.15 0.37 -9.67
CA GLY A 58 16.05 1.09 -10.94
C GLY A 58 15.14 0.38 -11.92
N LEU A 59 15.43 -0.89 -12.23
CA LEU A 59 14.57 -1.69 -13.12
C LEU A 59 13.17 -1.88 -12.53
N GLY A 60 13.09 -2.10 -11.21
CA GLY A 60 11.82 -2.19 -10.48
C GLY A 60 10.99 -0.92 -10.63
N SER A 61 11.60 0.27 -10.50
CA SER A 61 10.92 1.55 -10.69
C SER A 61 10.39 1.71 -12.12
N PHE A 62 11.19 1.38 -13.14
CA PHE A 62 10.72 1.42 -14.53
C PHE A 62 9.56 0.45 -14.79
N ALA A 63 9.65 -0.79 -14.31
CA ALA A 63 8.59 -1.78 -14.44
C ALA A 63 7.31 -1.34 -13.73
N MET A 64 7.43 -0.81 -12.51
CA MET A 64 6.29 -0.31 -11.75
C MET A 64 5.68 0.94 -12.39
N MET A 65 6.48 1.85 -12.94
CA MET A 65 6.00 3.01 -13.69
C MET A 65 5.17 2.57 -14.91
N PHE A 66 5.69 1.64 -15.71
CA PHE A 66 5.00 1.15 -16.90
C PHE A 66 3.68 0.45 -16.53
N THR A 67 3.71 -0.39 -15.50
CA THR A 67 2.53 -1.13 -15.05
C THR A 67 1.51 -0.26 -14.33
N ALA A 68 1.92 0.82 -13.67
CA ALA A 68 1.04 1.83 -13.09
C ALA A 68 0.37 2.67 -14.20
N SER A 69 1.09 3.03 -15.26
CA SER A 69 0.54 3.84 -16.36
C SER A 69 -0.40 3.07 -17.29
N LEU A 70 -0.08 1.81 -17.60
CA LEU A 70 -0.80 1.06 -18.65
C LEU A 70 -1.80 0.02 -18.13
N ARG A 71 -1.65 -0.41 -16.87
CA ARG A 71 -2.46 -1.49 -16.29
C ARG A 71 -2.91 -1.17 -14.88
N ALA A 72 -3.16 0.12 -14.59
CA ALA A 72 -3.51 0.61 -13.26
C ALA A 72 -4.58 -0.25 -12.57
N ASP A 73 -5.65 -0.60 -13.29
CA ASP A 73 -6.81 -1.31 -12.71
C ASP A 73 -6.73 -2.84 -12.78
N HIS A 74 -5.63 -3.40 -13.31
CA HIS A 74 -5.52 -4.84 -13.44
C HIS A 74 -5.29 -5.49 -12.05
N PRO A 75 -6.01 -6.59 -11.73
CA PRO A 75 -5.97 -7.21 -10.41
C PRO A 75 -4.55 -7.44 -9.91
N THR A 76 -4.29 -6.96 -8.70
CA THR A 76 -3.04 -7.15 -7.96
C THR A 76 -3.23 -8.28 -6.95
N ARG A 77 -2.15 -9.02 -6.67
CA ARG A 77 -2.15 -10.10 -5.67
C ARG A 77 -1.23 -9.67 -4.54
N SER A 78 -1.66 -9.93 -3.31
CA SER A 78 -0.83 -9.78 -2.12
C SER A 78 -0.61 -11.13 -1.48
N ALA A 79 0.55 -11.30 -0.84
CA ALA A 79 0.88 -12.51 -0.11
C ALA A 79 0.99 -12.22 1.40
N LEU A 80 0.28 -12.99 2.23
CA LEU A 80 0.28 -12.82 3.68
C LEU A 80 1.69 -12.85 4.28
N TRP A 81 2.53 -13.80 3.82
CA TRP A 81 3.90 -13.92 4.31
C TRP A 81 4.72 -12.67 4.01
N PHE A 82 4.53 -12.07 2.83
CA PHE A 82 5.24 -10.86 2.41
C PHE A 82 4.78 -9.63 3.20
N ARG A 83 3.48 -9.50 3.47
CA ARG A 83 2.96 -8.45 4.38
C ARG A 83 3.54 -8.56 5.77
N MET A 84 3.59 -9.77 6.32
CA MET A 84 4.17 -10.00 7.65
C MET A 84 5.66 -9.67 7.68
N PHE A 85 6.40 -10.06 6.62
CA PHE A 85 7.80 -9.70 6.48
C PHE A 85 7.99 -8.17 6.43
N ALA A 86 7.22 -7.47 5.58
CA ALA A 86 7.28 -6.02 5.48
C ALA A 86 6.90 -5.33 6.81
N LEU A 87 5.95 -5.88 7.55
CA LEU A 87 5.55 -5.37 8.87
C LEU A 87 6.68 -5.53 9.89
N VAL A 88 7.32 -6.70 9.94
CA VAL A 88 8.47 -6.95 10.83
C VAL A 88 9.61 -6.01 10.46
N SER A 89 9.94 -5.86 9.18
CA SER A 89 10.97 -4.93 8.71
C SER A 89 10.66 -3.49 9.10
N LEU A 90 9.41 -3.04 8.98
CA LEU A 90 8.99 -1.71 9.42
C LEU A 90 9.19 -1.53 10.94
N VAL A 91 8.75 -2.50 11.74
CA VAL A 91 8.89 -2.44 13.21
C VAL A 91 10.35 -2.42 13.63
N LEU A 92 11.21 -3.23 12.98
CA LEU A 92 12.64 -3.24 13.25
C LEU A 92 13.29 -1.89 12.92
N ARG A 93 12.94 -1.27 11.78
CA ARG A 93 13.42 0.08 11.42
C ARG A 93 12.99 1.13 12.43
N ILE A 94 11.73 1.10 12.87
CA ILE A 94 11.23 2.00 13.91
C ILE A 94 12.02 1.80 15.21
N ALA A 95 12.28 0.56 15.62
CA ALA A 95 13.05 0.25 16.82
C ALA A 95 14.51 0.76 16.73
N MET A 96 15.16 0.61 15.57
CA MET A 96 16.50 1.14 15.30
C MET A 96 16.54 2.67 15.43
N ILE A 97 15.54 3.37 14.90
CA ILE A 97 15.43 4.84 15.03
C ILE A 97 15.32 5.25 16.50
N PHE A 98 14.50 4.55 17.30
CA PHE A 98 14.43 4.79 18.74
C PHE A 98 15.73 4.44 19.48
N GLY A 99 16.55 3.55 18.91
CA GLY A 99 17.90 3.24 19.37
C GLY A 99 18.97 4.27 19.00
N GLY A 100 18.60 5.32 18.25
CA GLY A 100 19.50 6.40 17.83
C GLY A 100 20.11 6.23 16.44
N GLU A 101 19.68 5.23 15.67
CA GLU A 101 20.06 5.13 14.26
C GLU A 101 19.34 6.16 13.38
N ALA A 102 19.91 6.45 12.21
CA ALA A 102 19.35 7.38 11.25
C ALA A 102 17.97 6.94 10.74
N TYR A 103 17.12 7.91 10.41
CA TYR A 103 15.79 7.73 9.83
C TYR A 103 15.89 7.36 8.34
N ASP A 104 16.61 6.29 8.02
CA ASP A 104 16.93 5.97 6.63
C ASP A 104 16.13 4.73 6.17
N GLY A 105 15.34 4.89 5.11
CA GLY A 105 14.66 3.79 4.42
C GLY A 105 13.46 3.18 5.14
N ILE A 106 12.88 3.86 6.14
CA ILE A 106 11.64 3.43 6.80
C ILE A 106 10.42 3.60 5.88
N GLU A 107 10.40 4.66 5.09
CA GLU A 107 9.33 4.99 4.16
C GLU A 107 9.17 3.92 3.07
N PHE A 108 10.26 3.22 2.69
CA PHE A 108 10.22 2.08 1.78
C PHE A 108 9.23 1.02 2.29
N TRP A 109 9.41 0.55 3.53
CA TRP A 109 8.56 -0.49 4.12
C TRP A 109 7.14 0.00 4.37
N PHE A 110 7.00 1.28 4.72
CA PHE A 110 5.69 1.89 4.85
C PHE A 110 4.91 1.89 3.53
N PHE A 111 5.55 2.29 2.41
CA PHE A 111 4.94 2.26 1.09
C PHE A 111 4.63 0.83 0.62
N VAL A 112 5.53 -0.12 0.86
CA VAL A 112 5.28 -1.54 0.57
C VAL A 112 4.02 -2.04 1.31
N LEU A 113 3.86 -1.71 2.59
CA LEU A 113 2.68 -2.12 3.36
C LEU A 113 1.40 -1.48 2.82
N ILE A 114 1.43 -0.19 2.47
CA ILE A 114 0.29 0.46 1.83
C ILE A 114 -0.08 -0.27 0.52
N ALA A 115 0.91 -0.55 -0.31
CA ALA A 115 0.70 -1.19 -1.60
C ALA A 115 0.11 -2.60 -1.45
N GLU A 116 0.61 -3.38 -0.50
CA GLU A 116 0.13 -4.72 -0.24
C GLU A 116 -1.26 -4.74 0.38
N TYR A 117 -1.54 -3.89 1.37
CA TYR A 117 -2.87 -3.80 1.98
C TYR A 117 -3.91 -3.25 1.00
N ALA A 118 -3.54 -2.33 0.11
CA ALA A 118 -4.43 -1.89 -0.98
C ALA A 118 -4.84 -3.06 -1.88
N SER A 119 -3.93 -3.99 -2.16
CA SER A 119 -4.22 -5.20 -2.94
C SER A 119 -5.14 -6.21 -2.24
N THR A 120 -5.34 -6.08 -0.91
CA THR A 120 -6.29 -6.95 -0.18
C THR A 120 -7.73 -6.46 -0.23
N ILE A 121 -7.93 -5.19 -0.56
CA ILE A 121 -9.26 -4.58 -0.62
C ILE A 121 -10.00 -5.17 -1.82
N ARG A 122 -11.17 -5.76 -1.57
CA ARG A 122 -12.01 -6.33 -2.65
C ARG A 122 -12.94 -5.29 -3.25
N THR A 123 -13.48 -4.42 -2.43
CA THR A 123 -14.46 -3.41 -2.82
C THR A 123 -14.21 -2.12 -2.04
N ILE A 124 -14.22 -0.99 -2.74
CA ILE A 124 -14.18 0.34 -2.11
C ILE A 124 -15.63 0.73 -1.80
N PRO A 125 -15.99 0.97 -0.53
CA PRO A 125 -17.35 1.40 -0.21
C PRO A 125 -17.66 2.76 -0.85
N PRO A 126 -18.91 3.00 -1.28
CA PRO A 126 -19.33 4.33 -1.76
C PRO A 126 -19.15 5.37 -0.65
N ARG A 127 -18.92 6.63 -1.04
CA ARG A 127 -18.74 7.73 -0.07
C ARG A 127 -20.03 7.89 0.75
N GLU A 128 -19.90 8.25 2.04
CA GLU A 128 -21.04 8.43 2.95
C GLU A 128 -22.10 9.40 2.40
N THR A 129 -21.68 10.46 1.71
CA THR A 129 -22.60 11.39 1.02
C THR A 129 -23.41 10.71 -0.07
N GLU A 130 -22.81 9.77 -0.80
CA GLU A 130 -23.47 9.01 -1.86
C GLU A 130 -24.39 7.92 -1.27
N GLN A 131 -24.02 7.33 -0.13
CA GLN A 131 -24.91 6.44 0.63
C GLN A 131 -26.12 7.19 1.17
N ALA A 132 -25.93 8.38 1.75
CA ALA A 132 -27.01 9.23 2.22
C ALA A 132 -27.93 9.65 1.06
N SER A 133 -27.39 9.99 -0.12
CA SER A 133 -28.18 10.26 -1.31
C SER A 133 -28.94 9.04 -1.83
N ARG A 134 -28.36 7.83 -1.78
CA ARG A 134 -29.04 6.58 -2.19
C ARG A 134 -30.15 6.18 -1.22
N GLN A 135 -29.93 6.37 0.09
CA GLN A 135 -30.95 6.16 1.12
C GLN A 135 -32.07 7.20 1.01
N ALA A 136 -31.74 8.47 0.74
CA ALA A 136 -32.73 9.52 0.49
C ALA A 136 -33.52 9.31 -0.81
N ALA A 137 -32.92 8.64 -1.81
CA ALA A 137 -33.57 8.23 -3.05
C ALA A 137 -34.42 6.94 -2.93
N GLY A 138 -34.58 6.40 -1.71
CA GLY A 138 -35.43 5.22 -1.46
C GLY A 138 -34.83 3.89 -1.92
N TYR A 139 -33.52 3.83 -2.19
CA TYR A 139 -32.85 2.59 -2.56
C TYR A 139 -32.48 1.81 -1.28
N GLU A 140 -33.39 0.95 -0.80
CA GLU A 140 -33.06 0.00 0.27
C GLU A 140 -32.01 -1.01 -0.22
N PRO A 141 -30.88 -1.18 0.48
CA PRO A 141 -29.96 -2.26 0.18
C PRO A 141 -30.64 -3.59 0.56
N ARG A 142 -30.91 -4.43 -0.44
CA ARG A 142 -31.31 -5.84 -0.24
C ARG A 142 -30.19 -6.66 0.38
#